data_AF-A0A940P745-F1
#
_entry.id   AF-A0A940P745-F1
#
_cell.length_a   1.000
_cell.length_b   1.000
_cell.length_c   1.000
_cell.angle_alpha   90.00
_cell.angle_beta   90.00
_cell.angle_gamma   90.00
#
_symmetry.space_group_name_H-M   'P 1'
#
loop_
_entity.id
_entity.type
_entity.pdbx_description
1 polymer ?
#
loop_
_entity_poly.entity_id
_entity_poly.type
_entity_poly.pdbx_seq_one_letter_code
_entity_poly.pdbx_strand_id
1 'polypeptide(L)'
;MVQTKKEVTPLNDVLFKKTFGTQANSHIIIGFLKDIGGINAETVKVIDPYNVDTYSKNRINQLNYTEVDIAATLANNRQITIELQVTSQSYFNRRLFYYIAERYRSTYGKVDQAKPAAHQSKYDSLEPVHSINIMNHQLFDDECVVEDFVFRGRNSNRKFVDETGEEIVVITFFELVKQPKTLTNIKHWIDFFLTGKVGPEAPSYIQDACEQVRRQNLTKEERKLVDLAEKAQETQKWLLLNSRKKGLEQGLEQGLEQGLEQGLEQGLEQGLEQGLEQGLEQGIEQGLKQGLEQGKWKTVRDFKRIGVSTEQIMKATGLSREQIEKLT
;
A
#
# COMPACT_ATOMS: atom_id res chain seq x y z
N MET A 1 -32.76 -17.56 15.87
CA MET A 1 -31.75 -17.94 14.87
C MET A 1 -30.43 -18.12 15.59
N VAL A 2 -29.91 -19.35 15.63
CA VAL A 2 -28.55 -19.60 16.12
C VAL A 2 -27.63 -18.90 15.13
N GLN A 3 -27.00 -17.78 15.53
CA GLN A 3 -25.88 -17.25 14.76
C GLN A 3 -24.85 -18.36 14.69
N THR A 4 -24.69 -18.97 13.51
CA THR A 4 -23.56 -19.82 13.21
C THR A 4 -22.32 -18.96 13.43
N LYS A 5 -21.70 -19.15 14.60
CA LYS A 5 -20.53 -18.40 15.03
C LYS A 5 -19.48 -18.62 13.93
N LYS A 6 -19.08 -17.54 13.26
CA LYS A 6 -18.12 -17.55 12.16
C LYS A 6 -16.91 -18.41 12.56
N GLU A 7 -16.50 -19.31 11.68
CA GLU A 7 -15.32 -20.13 11.93
C GLU A 7 -14.08 -19.24 11.90
N VAL A 8 -13.29 -19.31 12.96
CA VAL A 8 -12.05 -18.55 13.10
C VAL A 8 -10.98 -19.19 12.22
N THR A 9 -10.23 -18.37 11.50
CA THR A 9 -9.17 -18.84 10.60
C THR A 9 -7.80 -18.80 11.30
N PRO A 10 -6.81 -19.56 10.82
CA PRO A 10 -5.43 -19.50 11.32
C PRO A 10 -4.74 -18.14 11.11
N LEU A 11 -5.38 -17.17 10.45
CA LEU A 11 -4.94 -15.78 10.40
C LEU A 11 -5.10 -15.05 11.76
N ASN A 12 -5.77 -15.68 12.73
CA ASN A 12 -5.81 -15.19 14.10
C ASN A 12 -4.46 -15.43 14.79
N ASP A 13 -3.87 -14.36 15.34
CA ASP A 13 -2.55 -14.38 15.99
C ASP A 13 -2.40 -15.49 17.05
N VAL A 14 -3.44 -15.73 17.85
CA VAL A 14 -3.42 -16.76 18.90
C VAL A 14 -3.36 -18.16 18.30
N LEU A 15 -4.17 -18.41 17.26
CA LEU A 15 -4.21 -19.71 16.59
C LEU A 15 -2.92 -19.98 15.81
N PHE A 16 -2.37 -18.95 15.17
CA PHE A 16 -1.08 -19.02 14.50
C PHE A 16 0.03 -19.41 15.47
N LYS A 17 0.15 -18.71 16.60
CA LYS A 17 1.17 -18.97 17.63
C LYS A 17 1.00 -20.30 18.33
N LYS A 18 -0.25 -20.74 18.58
CA LYS A 18 -0.51 -22.10 19.07
C LYS A 18 -0.04 -23.17 18.08
N THR A 19 -0.28 -22.95 16.79
CA THR A 19 0.03 -23.95 15.74
C THR A 19 1.54 -24.03 15.50
N PHE A 20 2.20 -22.90 15.26
CA PHE A 20 3.60 -22.85 14.85
C PHE A 20 4.59 -22.53 15.98
N GLY A 21 4.10 -22.08 17.13
CA GLY A 21 4.94 -21.63 18.25
C GLY A 21 5.14 -22.67 19.35
N THR A 22 4.54 -23.85 19.26
CA THR A 22 4.68 -24.89 20.28
C THR A 22 5.71 -25.94 19.84
N GLN A 23 6.66 -26.28 20.72
CA GLN A 23 7.71 -27.28 20.41
C GLN A 23 7.12 -28.67 20.08
N ALA A 24 6.01 -29.05 20.71
CA ALA A 24 5.29 -30.30 20.41
C ALA A 24 4.74 -30.35 18.97
N ASN A 25 4.58 -29.19 18.32
CA ASN A 25 4.10 -29.05 16.94
C ASN A 25 5.26 -28.84 15.95
N SER A 26 6.50 -29.15 16.34
CA SER A 26 7.68 -28.94 15.50
C SER A 26 7.61 -29.66 14.14
N HIS A 27 6.89 -30.78 14.03
CA HIS A 27 6.66 -31.47 12.75
C HIS A 27 5.82 -30.64 11.77
N ILE A 28 4.91 -29.80 12.28
CA ILE A 28 4.12 -28.85 11.47
C ILE A 28 5.06 -27.79 10.88
N ILE A 29 5.96 -27.25 11.69
CA ILE A 29 6.95 -26.28 11.25
C ILE A 29 7.88 -26.92 10.21
N ILE A 30 8.39 -28.13 10.46
CA ILE A 30 9.27 -28.84 9.51
C ILE A 30 8.56 -29.04 8.15
N GLY A 31 7.30 -29.50 8.16
CA GLY A 31 6.51 -29.64 6.93
C GLY A 31 6.31 -28.30 6.22
N PHE A 32 6.00 -27.24 6.96
CA PHE A 32 5.84 -25.90 6.41
C PHE A 32 7.14 -25.34 5.79
N LEU A 33 8.28 -25.50 6.48
CA LEU A 33 9.60 -25.08 5.98
C LEU A 33 9.99 -25.84 4.72
N LYS A 34 9.64 -27.11 4.62
CA LYS A 34 9.86 -27.90 3.41
C LYS A 34 9.01 -27.41 2.25
N ASP A 35 7.71 -27.23 2.47
CA ASP A 35 6.77 -26.91 1.40
C ASP A 35 6.88 -25.46 0.91
N ILE A 36 7.13 -24.51 1.82
CA ILE A 36 7.15 -23.08 1.54
C ILE A 36 8.58 -22.55 1.44
N GLY A 37 9.46 -22.94 2.37
CA GLY A 37 10.85 -22.46 2.39
C GLY A 37 11.82 -23.29 1.57
N GLY A 38 11.41 -24.45 1.03
CA GLY A 38 12.30 -25.39 0.36
C GLY A 38 13.36 -26.02 1.27
N ILE A 39 13.17 -25.96 2.60
CA ILE A 39 14.17 -26.39 3.59
C ILE A 39 13.84 -27.80 4.10
N ASN A 40 14.75 -28.75 3.90
CA ASN A 40 14.64 -30.07 4.51
C ASN A 40 15.32 -30.07 5.89
N ALA A 41 14.55 -29.78 6.94
CA ALA A 41 15.03 -29.80 8.31
C ALA A 41 14.73 -31.14 9.00
N GLU A 42 15.70 -31.69 9.73
CA GLU A 42 15.49 -32.87 10.58
C GLU A 42 14.83 -32.51 11.91
N THR A 43 15.29 -31.43 12.53
CA THR A 43 14.77 -30.94 13.80
C THR A 43 14.66 -29.41 13.78
N VAL A 44 13.68 -28.93 14.56
CA VAL A 44 13.43 -27.50 14.77
C VAL A 44 13.31 -27.26 16.27
N LYS A 45 14.05 -26.30 16.78
CA LYS A 45 13.90 -25.78 18.14
C LYS A 45 13.19 -24.43 18.09
N VAL A 46 11.97 -24.37 18.62
CA VAL A 46 11.21 -23.12 18.75
C VAL A 46 11.78 -22.29 19.89
N ILE A 47 11.88 -21.00 19.65
CA ILE A 47 12.40 -20.01 20.59
C ILE A 47 11.21 -19.30 21.21
N ASP A 48 11.26 -19.16 22.54
CA ASP A 48 10.16 -18.66 23.36
C ASP A 48 8.81 -19.32 23.02
N PRO A 49 8.69 -20.66 23.23
CA PRO A 49 7.52 -21.41 22.79
C PRO A 49 6.21 -20.84 23.34
N TYR A 50 5.18 -20.85 22.49
CA TYR A 50 3.85 -20.38 22.83
C TYR A 50 3.34 -21.00 24.12
N ASN A 51 2.94 -20.13 25.03
CA ASN A 51 2.27 -20.45 26.28
C ASN A 51 1.12 -19.46 26.48
N VAL A 52 -0.09 -19.98 26.70
CA VAL A 52 -1.30 -19.17 26.81
C VAL A 52 -1.26 -18.16 27.97
N ASP A 53 -0.64 -18.52 29.10
CA ASP A 53 -0.55 -17.65 30.27
C ASP A 53 0.45 -16.51 30.05
N THR A 54 1.61 -16.83 29.46
CA THR A 54 2.61 -15.82 29.08
C THR A 54 2.06 -14.87 28.03
N TYR A 55 1.39 -15.41 27.00
CA TYR A 55 0.77 -14.61 25.94
C TYR A 55 -0.30 -13.66 26.50
N SER A 56 -1.17 -14.16 27.40
CA SER A 56 -2.22 -13.36 28.05
C SER A 56 -1.63 -12.20 28.88
N LYS A 57 -0.58 -12.47 29.67
CA LYS A 57 0.12 -11.45 30.48
C LYS A 57 0.83 -10.41 29.62
N ASN A 58 1.53 -10.83 28.56
CA ASN A 58 2.28 -9.94 27.70
C ASN A 58 1.35 -8.99 26.93
N ARG A 59 0.17 -9.46 26.49
CA ARG A 59 -0.83 -8.63 25.81
C ARG A 59 -1.34 -7.44 26.66
N ILE A 60 -1.28 -7.55 27.99
CA ILE A 60 -1.65 -6.48 28.93
C ILE A 60 -0.50 -5.49 29.13
N ASN A 61 0.76 -5.94 28.96
CA ASN A 61 1.98 -5.18 29.30
C ASN A 61 2.75 -4.63 28.07
N GLN A 62 2.17 -4.61 26.86
CA GLN A 62 2.85 -4.14 25.65
C GLN A 62 3.10 -2.62 25.65
N LEU A 63 4.13 -2.20 26.37
CA LEU A 63 4.85 -0.95 26.20
C LEU A 63 6.22 -1.31 25.58
N ASN A 64 6.36 -1.04 24.28
CA ASN A 64 7.63 -0.68 23.59
C ASN A 64 8.41 -1.68 22.71
N TYR A 65 8.02 -2.95 22.52
CA TYR A 65 8.75 -3.84 21.61
C TYR A 65 7.83 -4.68 20.71
N THR A 66 8.14 -4.70 19.41
CA THR A 66 7.53 -5.60 18.42
C THR A 66 8.44 -6.80 18.24
N GLU A 67 7.90 -8.01 18.40
CA GLU A 67 8.63 -9.26 18.20
C GLU A 67 8.13 -9.94 16.91
N VAL A 68 8.98 -10.79 16.34
CA VAL A 68 8.57 -11.70 15.27
C VAL A 68 7.56 -12.71 15.81
N ASP A 69 6.58 -13.13 15.00
CA ASP A 69 5.56 -14.05 15.48
C ASP A 69 6.12 -15.40 15.92
N ILE A 70 7.04 -15.98 15.14
CA ILE A 70 7.71 -17.25 15.43
C ILE A 70 9.21 -17.11 15.14
N ALA A 71 10.04 -17.54 16.09
CA ALA A 71 11.46 -17.72 15.90
C ALA A 71 11.88 -19.16 16.20
N ALA A 72 12.80 -19.69 15.40
CA ALA A 72 13.30 -21.04 15.55
C ALA A 72 14.77 -21.18 15.14
N THR A 73 15.39 -22.28 15.57
CA THR A 73 16.74 -22.69 15.15
C THR A 73 16.69 -24.12 14.62
N LEU A 74 17.33 -24.35 13.48
CA LEU A 74 17.47 -25.67 12.86
C LEU A 74 18.67 -26.44 13.43
N ALA A 75 18.75 -27.74 13.12
CA ALA A 75 19.87 -28.59 13.51
C ALA A 75 21.23 -28.09 13.00
N ASN A 76 21.27 -27.46 11.82
CA ASN A 76 22.47 -26.85 11.23
C ASN A 76 22.72 -25.42 11.74
N ASN A 77 22.12 -25.04 12.87
CA ASN A 77 22.17 -23.71 13.47
C ASN A 77 21.56 -22.56 12.64
N ARG A 78 21.02 -22.82 11.43
CA ARG A 78 20.30 -21.80 10.67
C ARG A 78 19.11 -21.27 11.46
N GLN A 79 18.96 -19.95 11.43
CA GLN A 79 17.92 -19.23 12.15
C GLN A 79 16.69 -19.06 11.25
N ILE A 80 15.51 -19.30 11.81
CA ILE A 80 14.24 -19.20 11.10
C ILE A 80 13.38 -18.14 11.79
N THR A 81 12.76 -17.30 10.96
CA THR A 81 11.70 -16.38 11.38
C THR A 81 10.46 -16.65 10.54
N ILE A 82 9.28 -16.74 11.17
CA ILE A 82 8.00 -16.84 10.46
C ILE A 82 7.09 -15.71 10.96
N GLU A 83 6.67 -14.86 10.04
CA GLU A 83 5.84 -13.68 10.31
C GLU A 83 4.51 -13.80 9.57
N LEU A 84 3.39 -13.48 10.25
CA LEU A 84 2.06 -13.48 9.65
C LEU A 84 1.53 -12.05 9.50
N GLN A 85 1.40 -11.58 8.26
CA GLN A 85 0.94 -10.24 7.94
C GLN A 85 -0.45 -10.23 7.31
N VAL A 86 -1.47 -10.04 8.16
CA VAL A 86 -2.88 -10.01 7.74
C VAL A 86 -3.26 -8.70 7.03
N THR A 87 -2.69 -7.57 7.47
CA THR A 87 -3.00 -6.23 6.94
C THR A 87 -1.77 -5.57 6.35
N SER A 88 -1.92 -4.83 5.25
CA SER A 88 -0.81 -4.08 4.69
C SER A 88 -0.39 -2.94 5.62
N GLN A 89 0.91 -2.77 5.83
CA GLN A 89 1.50 -1.72 6.66
C GLN A 89 2.65 -1.06 5.92
N SER A 90 2.69 0.28 5.92
CA SER A 90 3.70 1.05 5.16
C SER A 90 5.14 0.82 5.62
N TYR A 91 5.35 0.46 6.89
CA TYR A 91 6.66 0.20 7.48
C TYR A 91 7.04 -1.28 7.55
N PHE A 92 6.22 -2.17 6.97
CA PHE A 92 6.42 -3.63 7.05
C PHE A 92 7.83 -4.07 6.60
N ASN A 93 8.29 -3.61 5.44
CA ASN A 93 9.62 -3.96 4.93
C ASN A 93 10.74 -3.55 5.91
N ARG A 94 10.61 -2.40 6.59
CA ARG A 94 11.60 -1.94 7.57
C ARG A 94 11.58 -2.83 8.82
N ARG A 95 10.40 -3.21 9.29
CA ARG A 95 10.20 -4.11 10.44
C ARG A 95 10.75 -5.51 10.16
N LEU A 96 10.48 -6.03 8.97
CA LEU A 96 11.02 -7.30 8.49
C LEU A 96 12.55 -7.34 8.55
N PHE A 97 13.21 -6.34 7.95
CA PHE A 97 14.67 -6.27 8.00
C PHE A 97 15.22 -6.08 9.41
N TYR A 98 14.51 -5.35 10.27
CA TYR A 98 14.87 -5.22 11.69
C TYR A 98 14.87 -6.60 12.39
N TYR A 99 13.84 -7.42 12.21
CA TYR A 99 13.78 -8.78 12.78
C TYR A 99 14.87 -9.70 12.24
N ILE A 100 15.13 -9.68 10.93
CA ILE A 100 16.19 -10.48 10.31
C ILE A 100 17.55 -10.10 10.91
N ALA A 101 17.84 -8.80 11.01
CA ALA A 101 19.11 -8.31 11.55
C ALA A 101 19.27 -8.66 13.04
N GLU A 102 18.21 -8.52 13.83
CA GLU A 102 18.20 -8.90 15.23
C GLU A 102 18.43 -10.40 15.40
N ARG A 103 17.76 -11.24 14.61
CA ARG A 103 17.90 -12.70 14.62
C ARG A 103 19.32 -13.12 14.24
N TYR A 104 19.88 -12.54 13.18
CA TYR A 104 21.27 -12.79 12.76
C TYR A 104 22.23 -12.43 13.90
N ARG A 105 22.13 -11.21 14.43
CA ARG A 105 22.95 -10.71 15.55
C ARG A 105 22.81 -11.57 16.80
N SER A 106 21.65 -12.19 17.05
CA SER A 106 21.39 -12.98 18.25
C SER A 106 22.33 -14.19 18.41
N THR A 107 23.01 -14.60 17.33
CA THR A 107 23.96 -15.72 17.32
C THR A 107 25.40 -15.29 17.61
N TYR A 108 25.69 -13.98 17.52
CA TYR A 108 27.01 -13.42 17.76
C TYR A 108 27.59 -13.78 19.13
N GLY A 109 28.81 -14.31 19.13
CA GLY A 109 29.54 -14.74 20.32
C GLY A 109 29.02 -16.02 20.97
N LYS A 110 27.99 -16.69 20.42
CA LYS A 110 27.53 -17.99 20.91
C LYS A 110 28.45 -19.07 20.33
N VAL A 111 29.45 -19.46 21.10
CA VAL A 111 30.44 -20.47 20.67
C VAL A 111 29.76 -21.82 20.51
N ASP A 112 29.78 -22.36 19.31
CA ASP A 112 29.50 -23.77 19.08
C ASP A 112 30.70 -24.59 19.60
N GLN A 113 30.48 -25.42 20.62
CA GLN A 113 31.54 -26.25 21.21
C GLN A 113 32.15 -27.24 20.21
N ALA A 114 31.53 -27.42 19.05
CA ALA A 114 31.99 -28.28 17.96
C ALA A 114 32.97 -27.60 16.97
N LYS A 115 33.13 -26.26 16.95
CA LYS A 115 34.04 -25.58 16.01
C LYS A 115 35.49 -25.50 16.59
N PRO A 116 36.53 -25.95 15.85
CA PRO A 116 37.92 -25.96 16.34
C PRO A 116 38.44 -24.58 16.77
N ALA A 117 39.21 -24.53 17.86
CA ALA A 117 39.71 -23.30 18.50
C ALA A 117 40.65 -22.41 17.64
N ALA A 118 41.05 -22.85 16.44
CA ALA A 118 42.09 -22.20 15.65
C ALA A 118 41.61 -20.96 14.87
N HIS A 119 40.30 -20.76 14.71
CA HIS A 119 39.68 -19.56 14.12
C HIS A 119 38.55 -19.14 15.04
N GLN A 120 38.77 -18.15 15.91
CA GLN A 120 37.72 -17.68 16.83
C GLN A 120 37.61 -16.18 16.77
N SER A 121 37.22 -15.69 15.60
CA SER A 121 36.51 -14.43 15.55
C SER A 121 35.12 -14.66 16.14
N LYS A 122 34.61 -13.72 16.95
CA LYS A 122 33.22 -13.81 17.43
C LYS A 122 32.22 -13.80 16.26
N TYR A 123 32.64 -13.33 15.09
CA TYR A 123 31.83 -13.35 13.87
C TYR A 123 31.60 -14.78 13.32
N ASP A 124 32.44 -15.76 13.65
CA ASP A 124 32.34 -17.16 13.15
C ASP A 124 31.15 -17.93 13.77
N SER A 125 30.49 -17.32 14.76
CA SER A 125 29.26 -17.81 15.38
C SER A 125 27.98 -17.24 14.75
N LEU A 126 28.12 -16.36 13.75
CA LEU A 126 26.97 -15.81 13.06
C LEU A 126 26.39 -16.85 12.10
N GLU A 127 25.12 -17.17 12.29
CA GLU A 127 24.43 -18.21 11.52
C GLU A 127 23.42 -17.60 10.55
N PRO A 128 23.27 -18.14 9.33
CA PRO A 128 22.34 -17.62 8.33
C PRO A 128 20.89 -17.52 8.83
N VAL A 129 20.13 -16.59 8.27
CA VAL A 129 18.71 -16.38 8.59
C VAL A 129 17.84 -16.64 7.37
N HIS A 130 16.78 -17.43 7.56
CA HIS A 130 15.71 -17.61 6.59
C HIS A 130 14.40 -17.07 7.17
N SER A 131 13.89 -16.00 6.58
CA SER A 131 12.63 -15.37 6.99
C SER A 131 11.51 -15.73 6.06
N ILE A 132 10.43 -16.32 6.57
CA ILE A 132 9.23 -16.65 5.82
C ILE A 132 8.11 -15.70 6.24
N ASN A 133 7.54 -14.99 5.27
CA ASN A 133 6.56 -13.93 5.48
C ASN A 133 5.25 -14.30 4.80
N ILE A 134 4.23 -14.60 5.61
CA ILE A 134 2.92 -15.03 5.14
C ILE A 134 2.04 -13.79 4.96
N MET A 135 1.59 -13.53 3.74
CA MET A 135 0.89 -12.30 3.37
C MET A 135 -0.56 -12.61 2.98
N ASN A 136 -1.53 -12.03 3.71
CA ASN A 136 -2.95 -12.11 3.33
C ASN A 136 -3.39 -10.96 2.40
N HIS A 137 -2.45 -10.42 1.64
CA HIS A 137 -2.67 -9.39 0.64
C HIS A 137 -1.58 -9.52 -0.42
N GLN A 138 -1.85 -8.97 -1.61
CA GLN A 138 -0.89 -8.97 -2.70
C GLN A 138 0.18 -7.91 -2.43
N LEU A 139 1.46 -8.31 -2.49
CA LEU A 139 2.61 -7.42 -2.36
C LEU A 139 3.27 -7.19 -3.72
N PHE A 140 3.38 -8.24 -4.53
CA PHE A 140 4.00 -8.18 -5.86
C PHE A 140 2.97 -8.31 -6.99
N ASP A 141 3.18 -7.55 -8.06
CA ASP A 141 2.35 -7.57 -9.28
C ASP A 141 2.80 -8.68 -10.24
N ASP A 142 2.70 -9.91 -9.76
CA ASP A 142 3.01 -11.14 -10.50
C ASP A 142 2.08 -12.28 -10.06
N GLU A 143 2.30 -13.49 -10.60
CA GLU A 143 1.53 -14.68 -10.23
C GLU A 143 2.29 -15.62 -9.26
N CYS A 144 3.46 -15.20 -8.75
CA CYS A 144 4.29 -16.00 -7.85
C CYS A 144 3.63 -16.07 -6.47
N VAL A 145 3.17 -17.26 -6.09
CA VAL A 145 2.58 -17.54 -4.77
C VAL A 145 3.65 -17.54 -3.68
N VAL A 146 4.81 -18.12 -3.98
CA VAL A 146 5.98 -18.17 -3.12
C VAL A 146 7.15 -17.58 -3.89
N GLU A 147 7.83 -16.60 -3.32
CA GLU A 147 8.97 -15.91 -3.94
C GLU A 147 10.10 -15.74 -2.93
N ASP A 148 11.32 -16.11 -3.34
CA ASP A 148 12.53 -16.02 -2.52
C ASP A 148 13.44 -14.88 -2.95
N PHE A 149 13.77 -14.00 -2.00
CA PHE A 149 14.73 -12.92 -2.18
C PHE A 149 16.04 -13.26 -1.46
N VAL A 150 17.15 -13.10 -2.19
CA VAL A 150 18.51 -13.33 -1.69
C VAL A 150 19.43 -12.17 -2.08
N PHE A 151 20.54 -11.99 -1.37
CA PHE A 151 21.51 -10.94 -1.70
C PHE A 151 22.30 -11.27 -2.97
N ARG A 152 22.33 -10.32 -3.91
CA ARG A 152 23.02 -10.45 -5.20
C ARG A 152 23.75 -9.17 -5.58
N GLY A 153 24.88 -9.32 -6.28
CA GLY A 153 25.61 -8.20 -6.84
C GLY A 153 24.82 -7.48 -7.93
N ARG A 154 24.70 -6.15 -7.84
CA ARG A 154 23.87 -5.34 -8.76
C ARG A 154 24.20 -5.54 -10.25
N ASN A 155 25.49 -5.69 -10.59
CA ASN A 155 25.93 -5.81 -11.99
C ASN A 155 26.15 -7.26 -12.42
N SER A 156 26.69 -8.09 -11.52
CA SER A 156 27.09 -9.47 -11.86
C SER A 156 26.00 -10.51 -11.60
N ASN A 157 24.95 -10.13 -10.87
CA ASN A 157 23.93 -11.03 -10.34
C ASN A 157 24.47 -12.20 -9.48
N ARG A 158 25.74 -12.11 -9.06
CA ARG A 158 26.42 -13.11 -8.23
C ARG A 158 25.77 -13.14 -6.86
N LYS A 159 25.43 -14.34 -6.37
CA LYS A 159 24.93 -14.54 -5.00
C LYS A 159 26.00 -14.13 -3.98
N PHE A 160 25.59 -13.42 -2.94
CA PHE A 160 26.41 -13.14 -1.78
C PHE A 160 26.16 -14.23 -0.74
N VAL A 161 27.21 -14.99 -0.43
CA VAL A 161 27.17 -16.19 0.40
C VAL A 161 28.30 -16.15 1.43
N ASP A 162 28.19 -16.96 2.48
CA ASP A 162 29.26 -17.15 3.46
C ASP A 162 30.40 -18.05 2.93
N GLU A 163 31.37 -18.35 3.79
CA GLU A 163 32.51 -19.23 3.49
C GLU A 163 32.12 -20.67 3.14
N THR A 164 30.93 -21.12 3.53
CA THR A 164 30.40 -22.44 3.20
C THR A 164 29.61 -22.45 1.88
N GLY A 165 29.31 -21.26 1.34
CA GLY A 165 28.52 -21.08 0.14
C GLY A 165 27.02 -20.94 0.40
N GLU A 166 26.59 -20.81 1.66
CA GLU A 166 25.17 -20.61 2.01
C GLU A 166 24.76 -19.13 1.91
N GLU A 167 23.51 -18.87 1.50
CA GLU A 167 22.97 -17.50 1.55
C GLU A 167 22.75 -17.05 3.00
N ILE A 168 23.44 -15.97 3.38
CA ILE A 168 23.38 -15.39 4.74
C ILE A 168 21.95 -14.97 5.12
N VAL A 169 21.21 -14.42 4.16
CA VAL A 169 19.81 -14.02 4.34
C VAL A 169 19.00 -14.52 3.15
N VAL A 170 17.93 -15.25 3.47
CA VAL A 170 16.86 -15.61 2.53
C VAL A 170 15.55 -15.04 3.06
N ILE A 171 14.80 -14.36 2.19
CA ILE A 171 13.49 -13.79 2.53
C ILE A 171 12.47 -14.41 1.59
N THR A 172 11.64 -15.29 2.12
CA THR A 172 10.52 -15.91 1.42
C THR A 172 9.26 -15.11 1.68
N PHE A 173 8.54 -14.75 0.62
CA PHE A 173 7.17 -14.25 0.69
C PHE A 173 6.22 -15.34 0.24
N PHE A 174 5.17 -15.58 1.03
CA PHE A 174 4.09 -16.50 0.72
C PHE A 174 2.76 -15.74 0.70
N GLU A 175 2.26 -15.45 -0.49
CA GLU A 175 1.05 -14.64 -0.69
C GLU A 175 -0.21 -15.52 -0.81
N LEU A 176 -1.04 -15.52 0.24
CA LEU A 176 -2.23 -16.36 0.36
C LEU A 176 -3.34 -15.98 -0.62
N VAL A 177 -3.33 -14.75 -1.13
CA VAL A 177 -4.34 -14.25 -2.06
C VAL A 177 -4.14 -14.76 -3.50
N LYS A 178 -2.95 -15.26 -3.81
CA LYS A 178 -2.62 -15.82 -5.12
C LYS A 178 -2.99 -17.30 -5.17
N GLN A 179 -3.29 -17.79 -6.37
CA GLN A 179 -3.64 -19.19 -6.59
C GLN A 179 -2.48 -19.93 -7.25
N PRO A 180 -2.04 -21.07 -6.69
CA PRO A 180 -1.00 -21.88 -7.32
C PRO A 180 -1.53 -22.51 -8.60
N LYS A 181 -0.71 -22.50 -9.66
CA LYS A 181 -1.07 -23.07 -10.97
C LYS A 181 -1.23 -24.59 -10.95
N THR A 182 -0.57 -25.25 -10.00
CA THR A 182 -0.61 -26.70 -9.81
C THR A 182 -1.00 -27.03 -8.38
N LEU A 183 -1.83 -28.08 -8.22
CA LEU A 183 -2.17 -28.61 -6.90
C LEU A 183 -0.89 -29.17 -6.26
N THR A 184 -0.45 -28.50 -5.19
CA THR A 184 0.75 -28.79 -4.42
C THR A 184 0.41 -28.62 -2.94
N ASN A 185 1.31 -29.04 -2.04
CA ASN A 185 1.13 -28.79 -0.61
C ASN A 185 0.91 -27.30 -0.29
N ILE A 186 1.42 -26.39 -1.13
CA ILE A 186 1.18 -24.94 -1.04
C ILE A 186 -0.32 -24.63 -1.06
N LYS A 187 -1.12 -25.31 -1.90
CA LYS A 187 -2.58 -25.11 -1.95
C LYS A 187 -3.24 -25.52 -0.63
N HIS A 188 -2.82 -26.63 -0.03
CA HIS A 188 -3.33 -27.06 1.27
C HIS A 188 -2.95 -26.08 2.38
N TRP A 189 -1.76 -25.48 2.34
CA TRP A 189 -1.40 -24.39 3.24
C TRP A 189 -2.27 -23.15 3.06
N ILE A 190 -2.55 -22.74 1.81
CA ILE A 190 -3.48 -21.63 1.53
C ILE A 190 -4.86 -21.95 2.11
N ASP A 191 -5.40 -23.13 1.86
CA ASP A 191 -6.71 -23.54 2.36
C ASP A 191 -6.75 -23.58 3.89
N PHE A 192 -5.69 -24.10 4.51
CA PHE A 192 -5.51 -24.04 5.95
C PHE A 192 -5.56 -22.60 6.45
N PHE A 193 -4.74 -21.68 5.94
CA PHE A 193 -4.72 -20.30 6.44
C PHE A 193 -6.05 -19.56 6.20
N LEU A 194 -6.70 -19.76 5.06
CA LEU A 194 -7.91 -19.04 4.70
C LEU A 194 -9.18 -19.62 5.34
N THR A 195 -9.20 -20.91 5.69
CA THR A 195 -10.43 -21.60 6.14
C THR A 195 -10.28 -22.39 7.43
N GLY A 196 -9.05 -22.69 7.86
CA GLY A 196 -8.75 -23.60 8.96
C GLY A 196 -8.98 -25.08 8.64
N LYS A 197 -9.26 -25.41 7.38
CA LYS A 197 -9.65 -26.76 6.93
C LYS A 197 -8.89 -27.13 5.65
N VAL A 198 -8.70 -28.43 5.47
CA VAL A 198 -8.09 -29.02 4.27
C VAL A 198 -8.82 -30.31 3.88
N GLY A 199 -8.66 -30.74 2.64
CA GLY A 199 -9.16 -32.02 2.16
C GLY A 199 -8.38 -33.23 2.72
N PRO A 200 -8.94 -34.45 2.62
CA PRO A 200 -8.32 -35.67 3.13
C PRO A 200 -6.98 -36.03 2.48
N GLU A 201 -6.70 -35.49 1.30
CA GLU A 201 -5.44 -35.67 0.56
C GLU A 201 -4.27 -34.86 1.14
N ALA A 202 -4.55 -33.91 2.03
CA ALA A 202 -3.51 -33.08 2.63
C ALA A 202 -2.54 -33.92 3.48
N PRO A 203 -1.24 -33.59 3.49
CA PRO A 203 -0.27 -34.25 4.36
C PRO A 203 -0.65 -34.21 5.84
N SER A 204 -0.24 -35.25 6.60
CA SER A 204 -0.61 -35.41 8.01
C SER A 204 -0.26 -34.20 8.88
N TYR A 205 0.89 -33.57 8.66
CA TYR A 205 1.29 -32.37 9.42
C TYR A 205 0.37 -31.16 9.17
N ILE A 206 -0.26 -31.05 7.99
CA ILE A 206 -1.27 -30.01 7.72
C ILE A 206 -2.61 -30.39 8.36
N GLN A 207 -2.96 -31.68 8.35
CA GLN A 207 -4.14 -32.17 9.07
C GLN A 207 -4.01 -31.91 10.59
N ASP A 208 -2.84 -32.16 11.16
CA ASP A 208 -2.53 -31.85 12.56
C ASP A 208 -2.63 -30.34 12.84
N ALA A 209 -2.19 -29.51 11.88
CA ALA A 209 -2.35 -28.05 11.97
C ALA A 209 -3.83 -27.65 12.05
N CYS A 210 -4.68 -28.27 11.23
CA CYS A 210 -6.14 -28.10 11.31
C CYS A 210 -6.67 -28.48 12.71
N GLU A 211 -6.17 -29.55 13.34
CA GLU A 211 -6.59 -29.93 14.70
C GLU A 211 -6.23 -28.86 15.74
N GLN A 212 -5.08 -28.17 15.60
CA GLN A 212 -4.66 -27.13 16.54
C GLN A 212 -5.62 -25.93 16.56
N VAL A 213 -6.25 -25.64 15.43
CA VAL A 213 -7.15 -24.48 15.26
C VAL A 213 -8.62 -24.82 15.46
N ARG A 214 -8.97 -26.10 15.59
CA ARG A 214 -10.35 -26.51 15.86
C ARG A 214 -10.81 -25.97 17.20
N ARG A 215 -11.91 -25.21 17.17
CA ARG A 215 -12.52 -24.57 18.34
C ARG A 215 -12.76 -25.54 19.50
N GLN A 216 -13.08 -26.80 19.21
CA GLN A 216 -13.31 -27.84 20.21
C GLN A 216 -12.04 -28.18 21.01
N ASN A 217 -10.88 -28.14 20.36
CA ASN A 217 -9.57 -28.45 20.93
C ASN A 217 -8.96 -27.25 21.68
N LEU A 218 -9.57 -26.06 21.57
CA LEU A 218 -9.12 -24.88 22.31
C LEU A 218 -9.58 -24.92 23.77
N THR A 219 -8.68 -24.52 24.67
CA THR A 219 -9.02 -24.28 26.07
C THR A 219 -9.97 -23.08 26.22
N LYS A 220 -10.58 -22.92 27.40
CA LYS A 220 -11.47 -21.79 27.67
C LYS A 220 -10.76 -20.44 27.51
N GLU A 221 -9.51 -20.34 27.97
CA GLU A 221 -8.73 -19.10 27.86
C GLU A 221 -8.32 -18.81 26.42
N GLU A 222 -7.88 -19.83 25.67
CA GLU A 222 -7.58 -19.67 24.24
C GLU A 222 -8.79 -19.20 23.45
N ARG A 223 -9.98 -19.79 23.67
CA ARG A 223 -11.22 -19.35 23.00
C ARG A 223 -11.52 -17.88 23.28
N LYS A 224 -11.31 -17.43 24.52
CA LYS A 224 -11.52 -16.03 24.90
C LYS A 224 -10.51 -15.11 24.22
N LEU A 225 -9.23 -15.48 24.20
CA LEU A 225 -8.17 -14.70 23.54
C LEU A 225 -8.40 -14.61 22.03
N VAL A 226 -8.83 -15.70 21.41
CA VAL A 226 -9.23 -15.77 20.00
C VAL A 226 -10.38 -14.82 19.71
N ASP A 227 -11.50 -14.95 20.45
CA ASP A 227 -12.68 -14.08 20.27
C ASP A 227 -12.29 -12.58 20.48
N LEU A 228 -11.37 -12.28 21.41
CA LEU A 228 -10.84 -10.92 21.63
C LEU A 228 -9.95 -10.43 20.49
N ALA A 229 -9.10 -11.30 19.93
CA ALA A 229 -8.23 -10.96 18.80
C ALA A 229 -9.05 -10.70 17.52
N GLU A 230 -10.08 -11.50 17.25
CA GLU A 230 -11.00 -11.26 16.13
C GLU A 230 -11.71 -9.91 16.26
N LYS A 231 -12.28 -9.62 17.44
CA LYS A 231 -12.96 -8.35 17.70
C LYS A 231 -12.01 -7.15 17.52
N ALA A 232 -10.76 -7.27 17.94
CA ALA A 232 -9.74 -6.24 17.73
C ALA A 232 -9.44 -6.04 16.23
N GLN A 233 -9.26 -7.11 15.47
CA GLN A 233 -9.05 -7.06 14.02
C GLN A 233 -10.25 -6.43 13.29
N GLU A 234 -11.48 -6.81 13.63
CA GLU A 234 -12.70 -6.22 13.05
C GLU A 234 -12.81 -4.73 13.36
N THR A 235 -12.50 -4.34 14.60
CA THR A 235 -12.50 -2.93 15.02
C THR A 235 -11.46 -2.13 14.24
N GLN A 236 -10.25 -2.66 14.08
CA GLN A 236 -9.18 -2.04 13.29
C GLN A 236 -9.58 -1.90 11.82
N LYS A 237 -10.17 -2.94 11.22
CA LYS A 237 -10.67 -2.92 9.84
C LYS A 237 -11.75 -1.86 9.67
N TRP A 238 -12.71 -1.77 10.59
CA TRP A 238 -13.76 -0.77 10.57
C TRP A 238 -13.19 0.65 10.68
N LEU A 239 -12.24 0.86 11.58
CA LEU A 239 -11.57 2.16 11.74
C LEU A 239 -10.84 2.58 10.47
N LEU A 240 -10.12 1.65 9.83
CA LEU A 240 -9.42 1.90 8.57
C LEU A 240 -10.39 2.26 7.43
N LEU A 241 -11.48 1.50 7.28
CA LEU A 241 -12.50 1.76 6.26
C LEU A 241 -13.17 3.12 6.46
N ASN A 242 -13.51 3.46 7.69
CA ASN A 242 -14.10 4.76 8.01
C ASN A 242 -13.12 5.92 7.81
N SER A 243 -11.85 5.73 8.19
CA SER A 243 -10.81 6.74 7.97
C SER A 243 -10.58 6.97 6.48
N ARG A 244 -10.54 5.91 5.68
CA ARG A 244 -10.45 6.00 4.20
C ARG A 244 -11.67 6.71 3.60
N LYS A 245 -12.87 6.36 4.05
CA LYS A 245 -14.12 6.98 3.60
C LYS A 245 -14.10 8.49 3.89
N LYS A 246 -13.84 8.88 5.14
CA LYS A 246 -13.75 10.29 5.54
C LYS A 246 -12.65 11.04 4.78
N GLY A 247 -11.48 10.43 4.59
CA GLY A 247 -10.39 11.04 3.82
C GLY A 247 -10.75 11.27 2.36
N LEU A 248 -11.50 10.33 1.74
CA LEU A 248 -11.99 10.51 0.37
C LEU A 248 -13.08 11.59 0.28
N GLU A 249 -14.02 11.62 1.23
CA GLU A 249 -15.06 12.66 1.31
C GLU A 249 -14.43 14.05 1.45
N GLN A 250 -13.48 14.21 2.38
CA GLN A 250 -12.75 15.47 2.57
C GLN A 250 -11.93 15.86 1.34
N GLY A 251 -11.23 14.91 0.72
CA GLY A 251 -10.46 15.17 -0.49
C GLY A 251 -11.33 15.58 -1.68
N LEU A 252 -12.52 15.00 -1.82
CA LEU A 252 -13.48 15.37 -2.86
C LEU A 252 -14.10 16.75 -2.59
N GLU A 253 -14.49 17.03 -1.35
CA GLU A 253 -15.04 18.33 -0.93
C GLU A 253 -14.03 19.46 -1.20
N GLN A 254 -12.79 19.30 -0.72
CA GLN A 254 -11.72 20.28 -0.94
C GLN A 254 -11.38 20.43 -2.42
N GLY A 255 -11.30 19.32 -3.16
CA GLY A 255 -11.01 19.36 -4.60
C GLY A 255 -12.12 20.05 -5.41
N LEU A 256 -13.39 19.86 -5.02
CA LEU A 256 -14.52 20.51 -5.67
C LEU A 256 -14.56 22.01 -5.33
N GLU A 257 -14.36 22.38 -4.07
CA GLU A 257 -14.32 23.77 -3.64
C GLU A 257 -13.21 24.55 -4.36
N GLN A 258 -11.98 24.02 -4.34
CA GLN A 258 -10.85 24.64 -5.04
C GLN A 258 -11.06 24.70 -6.55
N GLY A 259 -11.57 23.61 -7.15
CA GLY A 259 -11.84 23.56 -8.59
C GLY A 259 -12.92 24.55 -9.02
N LEU A 260 -13.97 24.72 -8.20
CA LEU A 260 -15.04 25.68 -8.47
C LEU A 260 -14.57 27.12 -8.29
N GLU A 261 -13.82 27.42 -7.23
CA GLU A 261 -13.26 28.74 -6.97
C GLU A 261 -12.33 29.17 -8.12
N GLN A 262 -11.35 28.32 -8.46
CA GLN A 262 -10.41 28.60 -9.56
C GLN A 262 -11.13 28.71 -10.91
N GLY A 263 -12.07 27.80 -11.18
CA GLY A 263 -12.83 27.82 -12.43
C GLY A 263 -13.71 29.06 -12.58
N LEU A 264 -14.33 29.51 -11.49
CA LEU A 264 -15.15 30.71 -11.47
C LEU A 264 -14.30 31.97 -11.59
N GLU A 265 -13.19 32.06 -10.85
CA GLU A 265 -12.27 33.20 -10.92
C GLU A 265 -11.69 33.36 -12.33
N GLN A 266 -11.13 32.29 -12.90
CA GLN A 266 -10.60 32.31 -14.27
C GLN A 266 -11.68 32.60 -15.31
N GLY A 267 -12.85 31.98 -15.18
CA GLY A 267 -13.96 32.20 -16.10
C GLY A 267 -14.50 33.63 -16.06
N LEU A 268 -14.58 34.22 -14.86
CA LEU A 268 -15.02 35.60 -14.68
C LEU A 268 -13.98 36.59 -15.19
N GLU A 269 -12.69 36.38 -14.87
CA GLU A 269 -11.60 37.22 -15.33
C GLU A 269 -11.52 37.23 -16.86
N GLN A 270 -11.47 36.06 -17.49
CA GLN A 270 -11.44 35.94 -18.95
C GLN A 270 -12.70 36.51 -19.60
N GLY A 271 -13.88 36.22 -19.03
CA GLY A 271 -15.15 36.72 -19.56
C GLY A 271 -15.26 38.25 -19.46
N LEU A 272 -14.79 38.83 -18.36
CA LEU A 272 -14.79 40.28 -18.15
C LEU A 272 -13.79 40.96 -19.08
N GLU A 273 -12.56 40.43 -19.18
CA GLU A 273 -11.51 40.97 -20.05
C GLU A 273 -11.98 40.98 -21.52
N GLN A 274 -12.45 39.83 -22.03
CA GLN A 274 -12.94 39.72 -23.40
C GLN A 274 -14.17 40.62 -23.63
N GLY A 275 -15.11 40.66 -22.68
CA GLY A 275 -16.31 41.48 -22.80
C GLY A 275 -16.01 42.98 -22.81
N LEU A 276 -15.07 43.42 -21.97
CA LEU A 276 -14.66 44.82 -21.88
C LEU A 276 -13.89 45.25 -23.14
N GLU A 277 -12.96 44.42 -23.61
CA GLU A 277 -12.18 44.68 -24.82
C GLU A 277 -13.09 44.81 -26.04
N GLN A 278 -13.98 43.82 -26.28
CA GLN A 278 -14.92 43.85 -27.39
C GLN A 278 -15.90 45.02 -27.28
N GLY A 279 -16.43 45.29 -26.09
CA GLY A 279 -17.37 46.39 -25.86
C GLY A 279 -16.73 47.76 -26.10
N LEU A 280 -15.49 47.96 -25.64
CA LEU A 280 -14.75 49.20 -25.83
C LEU A 280 -14.39 49.43 -27.31
N GLU A 281 -13.90 48.39 -27.98
CA GLU A 281 -13.56 48.46 -29.41
C GLU A 281 -14.77 48.84 -30.26
N GLN A 282 -15.89 48.14 -30.08
CA GLN A 282 -17.15 48.45 -30.77
C GLN A 282 -17.68 49.85 -30.43
N GLY A 283 -17.61 50.25 -29.15
CA GLY A 283 -18.05 51.56 -28.70
C GLY A 283 -17.24 52.72 -29.30
N ILE A 284 -15.91 52.58 -29.33
CA ILE A 284 -15.01 53.56 -29.94
C ILE A 284 -15.26 53.63 -31.45
N GLU A 285 -15.35 52.50 -32.14
CA GLU A 285 -15.57 52.46 -33.58
C GLU A 285 -16.90 53.14 -33.97
N GLN A 286 -17.99 52.77 -33.29
CA GLN A 286 -19.30 53.37 -33.52
C GLN A 286 -19.32 54.86 -33.19
N GLY A 287 -18.74 55.25 -32.05
CA GLY A 287 -18.66 56.65 -31.61
C GLY A 287 -17.85 57.51 -32.58
N LEU A 288 -16.70 57.02 -33.06
CA LEU A 288 -15.86 57.73 -34.02
C LEU A 288 -16.58 57.90 -35.36
N LYS A 289 -17.24 56.85 -35.85
CA LYS A 289 -18.00 56.88 -37.11
C LYS A 289 -19.15 57.88 -37.04
N GLN A 290 -19.94 57.84 -35.97
CA GLN A 290 -21.03 58.80 -35.74
C GLN A 290 -20.50 60.23 -35.59
N GLY A 291 -19.41 60.43 -34.84
CA GLY A 291 -18.80 61.74 -34.63
C GLY A 291 -18.24 62.34 -35.93
N LEU A 292 -17.58 61.53 -36.76
CA LEU A 292 -17.09 61.95 -38.08
C LEU A 292 -18.24 62.31 -39.02
N GLU A 293 -19.32 61.53 -39.05
CA GLU A 293 -20.51 61.87 -39.84
C GLU A 293 -21.16 63.16 -39.36
N GLN A 294 -21.43 63.29 -38.06
CA GLN A 294 -22.00 64.51 -37.48
C GLN A 294 -21.11 65.73 -37.74
N GLY A 295 -19.79 65.57 -37.63
CA GLY A 295 -18.80 66.60 -37.94
C GLY A 295 -18.87 67.04 -39.40
N LYS A 296 -18.87 66.08 -40.35
CA LYS A 296 -19.06 66.37 -41.79
C LYS A 296 -20.33 67.19 -42.03
N TRP A 297 -21.44 66.80 -41.42
CA TRP A 297 -22.71 67.50 -41.57
C TRP A 297 -22.70 68.91 -40.93
N LYS A 298 -22.05 69.07 -39.78
CA LYS A 298 -21.87 70.38 -39.14
C LYS A 298 -21.04 71.33 -40.03
N THR A 299 -19.93 70.84 -40.57
CA THR A 299 -19.07 71.61 -41.50
C THR A 299 -19.83 72.05 -42.75
N VAL A 300 -20.67 71.19 -43.33
CA VAL A 300 -21.54 71.57 -44.46
C VAL A 300 -22.48 72.71 -44.09
N ARG A 301 -23.12 72.67 -42.90
CA ARG A 301 -24.00 73.75 -42.42
C ARG A 301 -23.23 75.05 -42.22
N ASP A 302 -22.05 75.00 -41.60
CA ASP A 302 -21.21 76.17 -41.36
C ASP A 302 -20.72 76.80 -42.69
N PHE A 303 -20.29 75.99 -43.66
CA PHE A 303 -19.90 76.46 -45.00
C PHE A 303 -21.05 77.06 -45.80
N LYS A 304 -22.26 76.48 -45.72
CA LYS A 304 -23.47 77.09 -46.30
C LYS A 304 -23.78 78.45 -45.66
N ARG A 305 -23.63 78.59 -44.33
CA ARG A 305 -23.92 79.83 -43.60
C ARG A 305 -23.00 81.00 -44.01
N ILE A 306 -21.74 80.72 -44.34
CA ILE A 306 -20.75 81.74 -44.74
C ILE A 306 -20.68 81.95 -46.27
N GLY A 307 -21.59 81.33 -47.04
CA GLY A 307 -21.73 81.58 -48.47
C GLY A 307 -20.74 80.84 -49.38
N VAL A 308 -20.14 79.73 -48.93
CA VAL A 308 -19.29 78.88 -49.78
C VAL A 308 -20.16 78.19 -50.84
N SER A 309 -19.71 78.17 -52.10
CA SER A 309 -20.45 77.55 -53.19
C SER A 309 -20.61 76.03 -53.04
N THR A 310 -21.72 75.46 -53.50
CA THR A 310 -22.02 74.03 -53.40
C THR A 310 -20.91 73.16 -54.00
N GLU A 311 -20.29 73.57 -55.11
CA GLU A 311 -19.16 72.84 -55.73
C GLU A 311 -17.91 72.81 -54.85
N GLN A 312 -17.60 73.91 -54.15
CA GLN A 312 -16.48 73.96 -53.21
C GLN A 312 -16.75 73.08 -51.98
N ILE A 313 -18.00 73.04 -51.48
CA ILE A 313 -18.40 72.16 -50.37
C ILE A 313 -18.29 70.69 -50.76
N MET A 314 -18.78 70.31 -51.96
CA MET A 314 -18.63 68.96 -52.50
C MET A 314 -17.17 68.53 -52.55
N LYS A 315 -16.28 69.40 -53.07
CA LYS A 315 -14.84 69.13 -53.18
C LYS A 315 -14.16 69.01 -51.82
N ALA A 316 -14.57 69.79 -50.81
CA ALA A 316 -13.96 69.79 -49.48
C ALA A 316 -14.45 68.66 -48.56
N THR A 317 -15.69 68.19 -48.74
CA THR A 317 -16.34 67.21 -47.83
C THR A 317 -16.51 65.82 -48.43
N GLY A 318 -16.42 65.70 -49.77
CA GLY A 318 -16.63 64.47 -50.51
C GLY A 318 -18.10 64.02 -50.59
N LEU A 319 -19.05 64.86 -50.18
CA LEU A 319 -20.49 64.59 -50.23
C LEU A 319 -21.07 64.89 -51.62
N SER A 320 -22.10 64.15 -52.01
CA SER A 320 -22.80 64.38 -53.29
C SER A 320 -23.67 65.64 -53.25
N ARG A 321 -24.01 66.17 -54.42
CA ARG A 321 -24.89 67.35 -54.52
C ARG A 321 -26.24 67.12 -53.85
N GLU A 322 -26.86 65.96 -54.09
CA GLU A 322 -28.12 65.54 -53.43
C GLU A 322 -28.00 65.51 -51.90
N GLN A 323 -26.89 65.02 -51.37
CA GLN A 323 -26.66 64.95 -49.92
C GLN A 323 -26.56 66.33 -49.28
N ILE A 324 -25.94 67.29 -49.97
CA ILE A 324 -25.79 68.68 -49.50
C ILE A 324 -27.12 69.45 -49.64
N GLU A 325 -27.91 69.19 -50.67
CA GLU A 325 -29.21 69.82 -50.92
C GLU A 325 -30.31 69.33 -49.98
N LYS A 326 -30.24 68.09 -49.47
CA LYS A 326 -31.15 67.57 -48.42
C LYS A 326 -31.08 68.30 -47.07
N LEU A 327 -30.06 69.13 -46.84
CA LEU A 327 -29.84 69.90 -45.60
C LEU A 327 -30.44 71.32 -45.64
N THR A 328 -31.26 71.60 -46.66
CA THR A 328 -31.89 72.90 -46.92
C THR A 328 -33.35 72.85 -46.51
#